data_AF-A0A2S6IC15-F1
#
_entry.id   AF-A0A2S6IC15-F1
#
_cell.length_a   1.000
_cell.length_b   1.000
_cell.length_c   1.000
_cell.angle_alpha   90.00
_cell.angle_beta   90.00
_cell.angle_gamma   90.00
#
_symmetry.space_group_name_H-M   'P 1'
#
loop_
_entity.id
_entity.type
_entity.pdbx_description
1 polymer ?
#
loop_
_entity_poly.entity_id
_entity_poly.type
_entity_poly.pdbx_seq_one_letter_code
_entity_poly.pdbx_strand_id
1 'polypeptide(L)'
;MAVAIHEAAVAFYHQQLTHTQTGARARAELTRRGLPPQVTRAGVGYAPPGWSSLVEHLLATGWSGEDLLLAGVATRSKRGTLIDRFRDRITFAIHDEHGRPVGFTARAFDAELATAQQQGKDLPKYLNTCETPTFAKARLLYGLGHPGIREALAAGAVPVLVEGPVDALAIQLASAARPRPATNGTPRGGYAPGWVGLALCGTALTLEHLTVLDALIREVSPGESLASRGLILAVDPDAAGRAAAARAWPMLRARDIWPSHLNLPAGADPADVLRHHGAQHLAQQLQRGEATPLLHALLDDATAPFLDRIAEVPSQVAAVRAAVALLADTPLITSLQVPPASPQPPASTSASSPTNSSPPTPDCPSTDPVLRGFNRAHHMLRLCPAGGSPPGHGVAPVTCQRGAAGPLGPVVPMWASRALPFARVVHMGTRGTLATQGWLAAAATGRLSACAGACAPGPAPAAPHRRGR
;
A
#
# COMPACT_ATOMS: atom_id res chain seq x y z
N MET A 1 16.54 -34.69 1.05
CA MET A 1 15.40 -35.27 1.80
C MET A 1 14.26 -34.28 1.92
N ALA A 2 14.23 -33.37 2.91
CA ALA A 2 13.08 -32.47 3.15
C ALA A 2 12.59 -31.67 1.92
N VAL A 3 13.49 -31.16 1.06
CA VAL A 3 13.11 -30.49 -0.20
C VAL A 3 12.34 -31.42 -1.14
N ALA A 4 12.78 -32.68 -1.33
CA ALA A 4 12.10 -33.65 -2.19
C ALA A 4 10.71 -34.06 -1.67
N ILE A 5 10.51 -34.04 -0.35
CA ILE A 5 9.18 -34.21 0.27
C ILE A 5 8.27 -33.02 -0.05
N HIS A 6 8.82 -31.80 -0.06
CA HIS A 6 8.09 -30.61 -0.49
C HIS A 6 7.80 -30.62 -2.00
N GLU A 7 8.74 -31.04 -2.86
CA GLU A 7 8.54 -31.22 -4.31
C GLU A 7 7.39 -32.21 -4.59
N ALA A 8 7.39 -33.37 -3.91
CA ALA A 8 6.32 -34.35 -4.00
C ALA A 8 4.97 -33.80 -3.49
N ALA A 9 4.96 -33.06 -2.37
CA ALA A 9 3.76 -32.42 -1.84
C ALA A 9 3.25 -31.28 -2.74
N VAL A 10 4.13 -30.54 -3.42
CA VAL A 10 3.76 -29.53 -4.44
C VAL A 10 3.08 -30.23 -5.62
N ALA A 11 3.66 -31.31 -6.14
CA ALA A 11 3.08 -32.08 -7.23
C ALA A 11 1.69 -32.65 -6.86
N PHE A 12 1.57 -33.27 -5.68
CA PHE A 12 0.31 -33.77 -5.15
C PHE A 12 -0.74 -32.66 -5.01
N TYR A 13 -0.43 -31.56 -4.31
CA TYR A 13 -1.38 -30.46 -4.13
C TYR A 13 -1.73 -29.77 -5.45
N HIS A 14 -0.84 -29.72 -6.43
CA HIS A 14 -1.16 -29.20 -7.76
C HIS A 14 -2.11 -30.14 -8.51
N GLN A 15 -1.90 -31.46 -8.47
CA GLN A 15 -2.82 -32.46 -9.02
C GLN A 15 -4.21 -32.38 -8.36
N GLN A 16 -4.26 -32.20 -7.03
CA GLN A 16 -5.50 -31.98 -6.28
C GLN A 16 -6.19 -30.67 -6.67
N LEU A 17 -5.45 -29.62 -7.06
CA LEU A 17 -6.03 -28.37 -7.58
C LEU A 17 -6.57 -28.52 -9.00
N THR A 18 -5.89 -29.27 -9.88
CA THR A 18 -6.16 -29.24 -11.33
C THR A 18 -6.96 -30.43 -11.88
N HIS A 19 -6.92 -31.60 -11.23
CA HIS A 19 -7.43 -32.85 -11.81
C HIS A 19 -8.54 -33.53 -10.99
N THR A 20 -8.92 -32.99 -9.83
CA THR A 20 -10.02 -33.53 -9.02
C THR A 20 -11.26 -32.63 -9.02
N GLN A 21 -12.39 -33.23 -8.64
CA GLN A 21 -13.67 -32.55 -8.44
C GLN A 21 -13.68 -31.72 -7.15
N THR A 22 -13.00 -32.16 -6.08
CA THR A 22 -12.84 -31.37 -4.85
C THR A 22 -12.05 -30.08 -5.13
N GLY A 23 -11.00 -30.16 -5.96
CA GLY A 23 -10.26 -29.00 -6.45
C GLY A 23 -11.08 -27.97 -7.21
N ALA A 24 -12.29 -28.30 -7.70
CA ALA A 24 -13.16 -27.33 -8.39
C ALA A 24 -13.49 -26.12 -7.50
N ARG A 25 -13.64 -26.35 -6.19
CA ARG A 25 -13.85 -25.30 -5.19
C ARG A 25 -12.67 -24.33 -5.12
N ALA A 26 -11.45 -24.87 -5.05
CA ALA A 26 -10.21 -24.08 -5.03
C ALA A 26 -10.02 -23.29 -6.33
N ARG A 27 -10.30 -23.88 -7.49
CA ARG A 27 -10.26 -23.20 -8.80
C ARG A 27 -11.26 -22.03 -8.86
N ALA A 28 -12.49 -22.22 -8.35
CA ALA A 28 -13.51 -21.19 -8.29
C ALA A 28 -13.13 -20.03 -7.35
N GLU A 29 -12.57 -20.34 -6.17
CA GLU A 29 -12.09 -19.33 -5.20
C GLU A 29 -10.95 -18.48 -5.79
N LEU A 30 -9.95 -19.10 -6.42
CA LEU A 30 -8.86 -18.39 -7.11
C LEU A 30 -9.40 -17.48 -8.22
N THR A 31 -10.34 -17.98 -9.02
CA THR A 31 -10.98 -17.20 -10.10
C THR A 31 -11.75 -16.00 -9.53
N ARG A 32 -12.50 -16.18 -8.43
CA ARG A 32 -13.21 -15.10 -7.72
C ARG A 32 -12.24 -14.04 -7.16
N ARG A 33 -10.99 -14.40 -6.89
CA ARG A 33 -9.91 -13.52 -6.42
C ARG A 33 -9.09 -12.90 -7.55
N GLY A 34 -9.53 -13.03 -8.80
CA GLY A 34 -8.84 -12.46 -9.95
C GLY A 34 -7.52 -13.15 -10.30
N LEU A 35 -7.22 -14.32 -9.71
CA LEU A 35 -6.03 -15.11 -10.00
C LEU A 35 -6.33 -16.14 -11.11
N PRO A 36 -5.90 -15.91 -12.36
CA PRO A 36 -6.23 -16.80 -13.46
C PRO A 36 -5.32 -18.05 -13.48
N PRO A 37 -5.70 -19.12 -14.21
CA PRO A 37 -4.97 -20.39 -14.20
C PRO A 37 -3.49 -20.35 -14.61
N GLN A 38 -2.99 -19.30 -15.27
CA GLN A 38 -1.54 -19.18 -15.53
C GLN A 38 -0.73 -19.00 -14.23
N VAL A 39 -1.34 -18.39 -13.21
CA VAL A 39 -0.70 -18.06 -11.93
C VAL A 39 -0.50 -19.29 -11.05
N THR A 40 -1.31 -20.35 -11.23
CA THR A 40 -1.19 -21.55 -10.37
C THR A 40 0.12 -22.32 -10.56
N ARG A 41 0.85 -22.05 -11.64
CA ARG A 41 2.22 -22.53 -11.89
C ARG A 41 3.24 -22.02 -10.86
N ALA A 42 2.93 -20.96 -10.11
CA ALA A 42 3.75 -20.44 -9.01
C ALA A 42 3.60 -21.28 -7.71
N GLY A 43 3.65 -22.61 -7.84
CA GLY A 43 3.51 -23.55 -6.72
C GLY A 43 2.17 -23.48 -5.99
N VAL A 44 1.07 -23.13 -6.68
CA VAL A 44 -0.28 -23.09 -6.08
C VAL A 44 -0.94 -24.46 -6.25
N GLY A 45 -1.53 -24.95 -5.16
CA GLY A 45 -2.22 -26.22 -5.07
C GLY A 45 -3.44 -26.17 -4.16
N TYR A 46 -3.96 -27.35 -3.84
CA TYR A 46 -5.10 -27.52 -2.95
C TYR A 46 -4.84 -28.72 -2.03
N ALA A 47 -4.89 -28.48 -0.71
CA ALA A 47 -4.97 -29.54 0.28
C ALA A 47 -6.44 -29.97 0.41
N PRO A 48 -6.81 -31.21 0.02
CA PRO A 48 -8.20 -31.67 0.04
C PRO A 48 -8.75 -31.80 1.47
N PRO A 49 -10.08 -31.96 1.64
CA PRO A 49 -10.66 -32.46 2.88
C PRO A 49 -10.28 -33.93 3.08
N GLY A 50 -9.96 -34.30 4.31
CA GLY A 50 -9.41 -35.60 4.68
C GLY A 50 -8.44 -35.45 5.84
N TRP A 51 -8.07 -36.53 6.53
CA TRP A 51 -7.13 -36.47 7.65
C TRP A 51 -5.69 -36.81 7.25
N SER A 52 -5.49 -37.52 6.14
CA SER A 52 -4.24 -38.25 5.86
C SER A 52 -3.97 -38.41 4.36
N SER A 53 -4.61 -37.60 3.50
CA SER A 53 -4.57 -37.75 2.04
C SER A 53 -3.20 -37.48 1.43
N LEU A 54 -2.43 -36.53 1.95
CA LEU A 54 -1.02 -36.36 1.58
C LEU A 54 -0.14 -37.41 2.28
N VAL A 55 -0.38 -37.68 3.56
CA VAL A 55 0.40 -38.65 4.35
C VAL A 55 0.37 -40.04 3.72
N GLU A 56 -0.81 -40.56 3.37
CA GLU A 56 -0.96 -41.87 2.72
C GLU A 56 -0.25 -41.91 1.35
N HIS A 57 -0.36 -40.85 0.56
CA HIS A 57 0.33 -40.73 -0.72
C HIS A 57 1.86 -40.72 -0.59
N LEU A 58 2.40 -40.00 0.41
CA LEU A 58 3.85 -39.93 0.64
C LEU A 58 4.42 -41.19 1.29
N LEU A 59 3.68 -41.82 2.21
CA LEU A 59 4.04 -43.15 2.74
C LEU A 59 4.04 -44.21 1.63
N ALA A 60 3.04 -44.20 0.75
CA ALA A 60 2.96 -45.12 -0.40
C ALA A 60 4.04 -44.89 -1.47
N THR A 61 4.69 -43.73 -1.48
CA THR A 61 5.84 -43.42 -2.35
C THR A 61 7.20 -43.60 -1.66
N GLY A 62 7.21 -44.15 -0.42
CA GLY A 62 8.43 -44.61 0.27
C GLY A 62 9.03 -43.67 1.31
N TRP A 63 8.40 -42.53 1.61
CA TRP A 63 8.85 -41.64 2.69
C TRP A 63 8.49 -42.22 4.07
N SER A 64 9.31 -41.99 5.10
CA SER A 64 8.96 -42.41 6.47
C SER A 64 8.11 -41.36 7.17
N GLY A 65 7.29 -41.79 8.14
CA GLY A 65 6.44 -40.89 8.91
C GLY A 65 7.19 -39.82 9.70
N GLU A 66 8.43 -40.09 10.12
CA GLU A 66 9.29 -39.11 10.79
C GLU A 66 9.82 -38.05 9.80
N ASP A 67 10.12 -38.43 8.55
CA ASP A 67 10.54 -37.46 7.52
C ASP A 67 9.40 -36.48 7.20
N LEU A 68 8.15 -36.95 7.20
CA LEU A 68 6.97 -36.11 6.98
C LEU A 68 6.69 -35.15 8.16
N LEU A 69 7.05 -35.54 9.37
CA LEU A 69 7.03 -34.68 10.55
C LEU A 69 8.18 -33.65 10.52
N LEU A 70 9.39 -34.07 10.17
CA LEU A 70 10.58 -33.22 10.06
C LEU A 70 10.45 -32.18 8.92
N ALA A 71 9.85 -32.56 7.80
CA ALA A 71 9.47 -31.64 6.73
C ALA A 71 8.29 -30.72 7.12
N GLY A 72 7.55 -31.04 8.18
CA GLY A 72 6.41 -30.24 8.64
C GLY A 72 5.17 -30.31 7.75
N VAL A 73 5.10 -31.26 6.81
CA VAL A 73 3.92 -31.51 5.96
C VAL A 73 2.85 -32.34 6.68
N ALA A 74 3.25 -33.08 7.72
CA ALA A 74 2.37 -33.84 8.59
C ALA A 74 2.42 -33.35 10.05
N THR A 75 1.54 -33.87 10.89
CA THR A 75 1.55 -33.69 12.34
C THR A 75 0.95 -34.92 13.05
N ARG A 76 1.19 -35.09 14.35
CA ARG A 76 0.56 -36.17 15.14
C ARG A 76 -0.76 -35.68 15.75
N SER A 77 -1.81 -36.47 15.58
CA SER A 77 -3.10 -36.26 16.24
C SER A 77 -3.01 -36.52 17.75
N LYS A 78 -4.06 -36.16 18.52
CA LYS A 78 -4.18 -36.51 19.94
C LYS A 78 -4.13 -38.02 20.24
N ARG A 79 -4.26 -38.89 19.23
CA ARG A 79 -4.16 -40.36 19.34
C ARG A 79 -2.81 -40.90 18.82
N GLY A 80 -1.81 -40.03 18.58
CA GLY A 80 -0.50 -40.40 18.04
C GLY A 80 -0.47 -40.65 16.53
N THR A 81 -1.62 -40.97 15.91
CA THR A 81 -1.79 -41.17 14.46
C THR A 81 -1.28 -39.97 13.67
N LEU A 82 -0.49 -40.24 12.63
CA LEU A 82 0.03 -39.24 11.68
C LEU A 82 -1.11 -38.72 10.78
N ILE A 83 -1.19 -37.40 10.62
CA ILE A 83 -2.24 -36.71 9.85
C ILE A 83 -1.64 -35.54 9.04
N ASP A 84 -2.28 -35.19 7.92
CA ASP A 84 -1.93 -34.05 7.07
C ASP A 84 -1.92 -32.75 7.88
N ARG A 85 -0.90 -31.90 7.72
CA ARG A 85 -0.89 -30.56 8.35
C ARG A 85 -1.97 -29.66 7.76
N PHE A 86 -2.04 -29.61 6.44
CA PHE A 86 -2.97 -28.76 5.69
C PHE A 86 -4.14 -29.60 5.18
N ARG A 87 -5.37 -29.14 5.43
CA ARG A 87 -6.63 -29.85 5.13
C ARG A 87 -7.68 -28.82 4.74
N ASP A 88 -8.43 -29.08 3.66
CA ASP A 88 -9.38 -28.17 2.99
C ASP A 88 -8.91 -26.70 2.87
N ARG A 89 -7.72 -26.50 2.26
CA ARG A 89 -7.08 -25.19 2.12
C ARG A 89 -6.38 -25.04 0.77
N ILE A 90 -6.40 -23.84 0.21
CA ILE A 90 -5.58 -23.51 -0.98
C ILE A 90 -4.14 -23.38 -0.51
N THR A 91 -3.24 -24.20 -1.05
CA THR A 91 -1.82 -24.20 -0.67
C THR A 91 -1.00 -23.34 -1.62
N PHE A 92 -0.03 -22.62 -1.06
CA PHE A 92 0.95 -21.82 -1.77
C PHE A 92 2.32 -22.29 -1.29
N ALA A 93 3.12 -22.86 -2.19
CA ALA A 93 4.46 -23.33 -1.89
C ALA A 93 5.39 -22.14 -1.60
N ILE A 94 6.18 -22.27 -0.53
CA ILE A 94 7.19 -21.28 -0.15
C ILE A 94 8.54 -21.84 -0.58
N HIS A 95 9.27 -21.03 -1.33
CA HIS A 95 10.54 -21.39 -1.95
C HIS A 95 11.69 -20.61 -1.30
N ASP A 96 12.87 -21.21 -1.25
CA ASP A 96 14.10 -20.51 -0.84
C ASP A 96 14.66 -19.60 -1.95
N GLU A 97 15.74 -18.87 -1.67
CA GLU A 97 16.43 -17.99 -2.62
C GLU A 97 17.01 -18.70 -3.87
N HIS A 98 17.01 -20.04 -3.87
CA HIS A 98 17.41 -20.89 -5.00
C HIS A 98 16.21 -21.51 -5.74
N GLY A 99 14.98 -21.16 -5.36
CA GLY A 99 13.75 -21.64 -5.98
C GLY A 99 13.32 -23.04 -5.56
N ARG A 100 13.92 -23.63 -4.52
CA ARG A 100 13.56 -24.96 -4.01
C ARG A 100 12.39 -24.84 -3.03
N PRO A 101 11.35 -25.69 -3.10
CA PRO A 101 10.25 -25.62 -2.15
C PRO A 101 10.71 -26.13 -0.77
N VAL A 102 10.45 -25.34 0.27
CA VAL A 102 10.93 -25.58 1.65
C VAL A 102 9.81 -25.53 2.71
N GLY A 103 8.60 -25.15 2.31
CA GLY A 103 7.41 -25.10 3.15
C GLY A 103 6.16 -24.69 2.37
N PHE A 104 5.07 -24.46 3.09
CA PHE A 104 3.81 -23.99 2.54
C PHE A 104 3.15 -22.95 3.45
N THR A 105 2.33 -22.11 2.84
CA THR A 105 1.24 -21.41 3.52
C THR A 105 -0.08 -21.80 2.87
N ALA A 106 -1.12 -22.00 3.69
CA ALA A 106 -2.37 -22.61 3.28
C ALA A 106 -3.55 -21.75 3.71
N ARG A 107 -4.25 -21.14 2.75
CA ARG A 107 -5.38 -20.24 3.01
C ARG A 107 -6.68 -21.02 3.21
N ALA A 108 -7.44 -20.65 4.23
CA ALA A 108 -8.84 -21.09 4.36
C ALA A 108 -9.72 -20.48 3.27
N PHE A 109 -10.89 -21.07 3.03
CA PHE A 109 -11.94 -20.48 2.21
C PHE A 109 -12.72 -19.41 2.98
N ASP A 110 -13.30 -18.43 2.29
CA ASP A 110 -14.00 -17.32 2.94
C ASP A 110 -15.28 -17.77 3.67
N ALA A 111 -15.98 -18.79 3.16
CA ALA A 111 -17.18 -19.34 3.79
C ALA A 111 -16.85 -20.01 5.14
N GLU A 112 -15.73 -20.74 5.22
CA GLU A 112 -15.23 -21.39 6.43
C GLU A 112 -14.79 -20.36 7.48
N LEU A 113 -14.16 -19.26 7.05
CA LEU A 113 -13.81 -18.15 7.94
C LEU A 113 -15.07 -17.47 8.50
N ALA A 114 -16.05 -17.16 7.65
CA ALA A 114 -17.34 -16.61 8.10
C ALA A 114 -18.10 -17.57 9.03
N THR A 115 -18.10 -18.88 8.72
CA THR A 115 -18.73 -19.92 9.55
C THR A 115 -18.03 -20.07 10.90
N ALA A 116 -16.70 -20.02 10.94
CA ALA A 116 -15.93 -20.07 12.17
C ALA A 116 -16.19 -18.84 13.05
N GLN A 117 -16.19 -17.65 12.47
CA GLN A 117 -16.50 -16.39 13.15
C GLN A 117 -17.92 -16.40 13.75
N GLN A 118 -18.93 -16.86 13.00
CA GLN A 118 -20.30 -17.03 13.50
C GLN A 118 -20.41 -18.04 14.65
N GLN A 119 -19.51 -19.03 14.69
CA GLN A 119 -19.48 -20.07 15.73
C GLN A 119 -18.53 -19.74 16.90
N GLY A 120 -17.93 -18.55 16.93
CA GLY A 120 -16.94 -18.16 17.95
C GLY A 120 -15.67 -19.00 17.94
N LYS A 121 -15.34 -19.63 16.80
CA LYS A 121 -14.17 -20.51 16.64
C LYS A 121 -13.01 -19.74 16.01
N ASP A 122 -11.83 -19.88 16.60
CA ASP A 122 -10.59 -19.48 15.94
C ASP A 122 -10.29 -20.41 14.76
N LEU A 123 -10.20 -19.82 13.57
CA LEU A 123 -9.77 -20.47 12.33
C LEU A 123 -8.86 -19.49 11.57
N PRO A 124 -7.54 -19.72 11.50
CA PRO A 124 -6.63 -18.74 10.93
C PRO A 124 -6.78 -18.62 9.40
N LYS A 125 -6.86 -17.37 8.90
CA LYS A 125 -6.90 -16.96 7.46
C LYS A 125 -5.86 -17.73 6.65
N TYR A 126 -4.62 -17.76 7.15
CA TYR A 126 -3.50 -18.54 6.63
C TYR A 126 -2.92 -19.47 7.70
N LEU A 127 -2.59 -20.71 7.32
CA LEU A 127 -1.87 -21.68 8.15
C LEU A 127 -0.55 -22.01 7.47
N ASN A 128 0.58 -21.76 8.15
CA ASN A 128 1.92 -21.95 7.59
C ASN A 128 2.53 -23.27 8.07
N THR A 129 3.62 -23.74 7.47
CA THR A 129 4.48 -24.77 8.08
C THR A 129 4.94 -24.32 9.47
N CYS A 130 5.22 -25.26 10.38
CA CYS A 130 5.94 -24.94 11.62
C CYS A 130 7.39 -24.56 11.29
N GLU A 131 8.16 -24.03 12.25
CA GLU A 131 9.60 -23.95 12.04
C GLU A 131 10.18 -25.36 11.83
N THR A 132 11.03 -25.52 10.82
CA THR A 132 11.77 -26.76 10.51
C THR A 132 13.20 -26.41 10.08
N PRO A 133 14.12 -27.38 9.93
CA PRO A 133 15.46 -27.11 9.40
C PRO A 133 15.50 -26.49 7.99
N THR A 134 14.41 -26.57 7.21
CA THR A 134 14.27 -25.88 5.91
C THR A 134 13.35 -24.67 5.98
N PHE A 135 12.44 -24.59 6.96
CA PHE A 135 11.44 -23.55 7.08
C PHE A 135 11.68 -22.65 8.29
N ALA A 136 12.27 -21.48 8.06
CA ALA A 136 12.44 -20.44 9.08
C ALA A 136 11.63 -19.20 8.67
N LYS A 137 10.51 -18.93 9.36
CA LYS A 137 9.61 -17.81 9.02
C LYS A 137 10.28 -16.46 9.03
N ALA A 138 11.32 -16.28 9.85
CA ALA A 138 12.07 -15.03 9.94
C ALA A 138 12.94 -14.75 8.71
N ARG A 139 13.19 -15.73 7.84
CA ARG A 139 14.05 -15.61 6.64
C ARG A 139 13.27 -15.67 5.32
N LEU A 140 12.15 -16.41 5.28
CA LEU A 140 11.47 -16.77 4.04
C LEU A 140 10.39 -15.76 3.62
N LEU A 141 10.60 -15.16 2.45
CA LEU A 141 9.58 -14.38 1.73
C LEU A 141 8.92 -15.28 0.67
N TYR A 142 7.60 -15.46 0.76
CA TYR A 142 6.84 -16.08 -0.34
C TYR A 142 6.98 -15.23 -1.59
N GLY A 143 7.10 -15.86 -2.75
CA GLY A 143 7.38 -15.19 -4.03
C GLY A 143 8.86 -15.14 -4.39
N LEU A 144 9.80 -15.08 -3.43
CA LEU A 144 11.21 -14.78 -3.72
C LEU A 144 11.87 -15.78 -4.68
N GLY A 145 11.66 -17.08 -4.44
CA GLY A 145 12.18 -18.17 -5.28
C GLY A 145 11.31 -18.51 -6.50
N HIS A 146 10.36 -17.67 -6.91
CA HIS A 146 9.45 -18.03 -8.00
C HIS A 146 10.08 -17.85 -9.39
N PRO A 147 9.70 -18.67 -10.39
CA PRO A 147 10.20 -18.53 -11.76
C PRO A 147 9.95 -17.12 -12.33
N GLY A 148 11.00 -16.50 -12.88
CA GLY A 148 10.94 -15.14 -13.43
C GLY A 148 11.25 -14.01 -12.44
N ILE A 149 11.39 -14.29 -11.14
CA ILE A 149 11.63 -13.25 -10.12
C ILE A 149 13.09 -12.83 -10.08
N ARG A 150 14.04 -13.75 -10.22
CA ARG A 150 15.48 -13.42 -10.32
C ARG A 150 15.77 -12.60 -11.58
N GLU A 151 15.11 -12.95 -12.68
CA GLU A 151 15.17 -12.25 -13.96
C GLU A 151 14.51 -10.86 -13.89
N ALA A 152 13.38 -10.72 -13.17
CA ALA A 152 12.76 -9.43 -12.95
C ALA A 152 13.61 -8.51 -12.06
N LEU A 153 14.20 -9.03 -10.98
CA LEU A 153 15.14 -8.29 -10.11
C LEU A 153 16.39 -7.85 -10.89
N ALA A 154 16.95 -8.73 -11.73
CA ALA A 154 18.06 -8.41 -12.64
C ALA A 154 17.71 -7.31 -13.64
N ALA A 155 16.46 -7.28 -14.12
CA ALA A 155 15.92 -6.23 -14.98
C ALA A 155 15.45 -4.97 -14.21
N GLY A 156 15.84 -4.82 -12.94
CA GLY A 156 15.60 -3.62 -12.15
C GLY A 156 14.25 -3.54 -11.43
N ALA A 157 13.51 -4.64 -11.29
CA ALA A 157 12.21 -4.62 -10.61
C ALA A 157 12.32 -4.31 -9.11
N VAL A 158 11.47 -3.40 -8.63
CA VAL A 158 11.37 -2.99 -7.23
C VAL A 158 10.61 -4.04 -6.41
N PRO A 159 11.15 -4.51 -5.27
CA PRO A 159 10.42 -5.39 -4.36
C PRO A 159 9.22 -4.70 -3.70
N VAL A 160 8.10 -5.43 -3.61
CA VAL A 160 6.88 -4.99 -2.91
C VAL A 160 6.56 -5.99 -1.81
N LEU A 161 6.69 -5.57 -0.55
CA LEU A 161 6.32 -6.39 0.61
C LEU A 161 4.84 -6.23 0.93
N VAL A 162 4.15 -7.37 1.05
CA VAL A 162 2.71 -7.50 1.39
C VAL A 162 2.51 -8.52 2.51
N GLU A 163 1.30 -8.57 3.08
CA GLU A 163 0.97 -9.61 4.07
C GLU A 163 0.69 -10.99 3.45
N GLY A 164 -0.01 -11.04 2.31
CA GLY A 164 -0.60 -12.28 1.79
C GLY A 164 0.03 -12.81 0.49
N PRO A 165 0.10 -14.15 0.32
CA PRO A 165 0.44 -14.78 -0.96
C PRO A 165 -0.43 -14.34 -2.13
N VAL A 166 -1.74 -14.17 -1.89
CA VAL A 166 -2.71 -13.72 -2.91
C VAL A 166 -2.34 -12.31 -3.41
N ASP A 167 -1.90 -11.45 -2.49
CA ASP A 167 -1.50 -10.07 -2.74
C ASP A 167 -0.17 -10.01 -3.49
N ALA A 168 0.80 -10.86 -3.15
CA ALA A 168 2.06 -10.97 -3.88
C ALA A 168 1.83 -11.40 -5.34
N LEU A 169 0.91 -12.34 -5.57
CA LEU A 169 0.48 -12.74 -6.90
C LEU A 169 -0.30 -11.61 -7.62
N ALA A 170 -1.03 -10.76 -6.90
CA ALA A 170 -1.68 -9.57 -7.45
C ALA A 170 -0.68 -8.50 -7.90
N ILE A 171 0.37 -8.24 -7.13
CA ILE A 171 1.51 -7.41 -7.55
C ILE A 171 2.15 -7.98 -8.82
N GLN A 172 2.37 -9.31 -8.88
CA GLN A 172 2.98 -9.95 -10.04
C GLN A 172 2.11 -9.82 -11.30
N LEU A 173 0.78 -9.94 -11.18
CA LEU A 173 -0.17 -9.68 -12.25
C LEU A 173 -0.17 -8.21 -12.70
N ALA A 174 -0.11 -7.26 -11.77
CA ALA A 174 0.01 -5.83 -12.08
C ALA A 174 1.31 -5.51 -12.83
N SER A 175 2.44 -6.08 -12.37
CA SER A 175 3.77 -5.97 -12.99
C SER A 175 3.79 -6.51 -14.44
N ALA A 176 3.06 -7.60 -14.70
CA ALA A 176 2.88 -8.18 -16.03
C ALA A 176 1.89 -7.39 -16.92
N ALA A 177 0.92 -6.69 -16.34
CA ALA A 177 -0.13 -5.95 -17.06
C ALA A 177 0.26 -4.52 -17.48
N ARG A 178 1.49 -4.08 -17.17
CA ARG A 178 1.98 -2.74 -17.49
C ARG A 178 2.11 -2.52 -19.00
N PRO A 179 1.92 -1.28 -19.50
CA PRO A 179 2.34 -0.92 -20.85
C PRO A 179 3.83 -1.21 -21.03
N ARG A 180 4.22 -2.01 -22.03
CA ARG A 180 5.63 -2.07 -22.43
C ARG A 180 6.00 -0.71 -23.05
N PRO A 181 7.19 -0.15 -22.77
CA PRO A 181 7.63 1.05 -23.48
C PRO A 181 7.68 0.79 -24.98
N ALA A 182 7.30 1.78 -25.78
CA ALA A 182 7.28 1.71 -27.24
C ALA A 182 8.70 1.90 -27.81
N THR A 183 9.65 1.08 -27.38
CA THR A 183 11.07 1.13 -27.77
C THR A 183 11.35 0.25 -28.98
N ASN A 184 11.60 0.89 -30.11
CA ASN A 184 12.01 0.24 -31.36
C ASN A 184 13.36 -0.49 -31.17
N GLY A 185 13.32 -1.81 -30.95
CA GLY A 185 14.52 -2.66 -30.91
C GLY A 185 14.81 -3.40 -29.60
N THR A 186 14.08 -3.13 -28.50
CA THR A 186 14.18 -4.00 -27.31
C THR A 186 13.67 -5.41 -27.63
N PRO A 187 14.38 -6.50 -27.26
CA PRO A 187 13.98 -7.87 -27.62
C PRO A 187 12.59 -8.27 -27.11
N ARG A 188 11.94 -9.20 -27.81
CA ARG A 188 10.80 -9.98 -27.29
C ARG A 188 11.25 -10.79 -26.06
N GLY A 189 11.17 -10.17 -24.89
CA GLY A 189 11.69 -10.69 -23.63
C GLY A 189 12.20 -9.60 -22.68
N GLY A 190 12.61 -8.44 -23.18
CA GLY A 190 13.11 -7.34 -22.34
C GLY A 190 12.04 -6.81 -21.38
N TYR A 191 12.20 -7.10 -20.09
CA TYR A 191 11.43 -6.48 -19.02
C TYR A 191 11.90 -5.03 -18.87
N ALA A 192 10.96 -4.09 -18.82
CA ALA A 192 11.24 -2.80 -18.18
C ALA A 192 11.24 -3.01 -16.66
N PRO A 193 12.00 -2.24 -15.86
CA PRO A 193 11.98 -2.32 -14.40
C PRO A 193 10.55 -2.15 -13.90
N GLY A 194 10.06 -3.12 -13.12
CA GLY A 194 8.67 -3.24 -12.67
C GLY A 194 8.59 -3.63 -11.20
N TRP A 195 7.68 -4.53 -10.84
CA TRP A 195 7.49 -4.98 -9.45
C TRP A 195 7.64 -6.48 -9.29
N VAL A 196 8.14 -6.91 -8.13
CA VAL A 196 8.05 -8.30 -7.67
C VAL A 196 7.31 -8.35 -6.33
N GLY A 197 6.23 -9.12 -6.28
CA GLY A 197 5.43 -9.28 -5.07
C GLY A 197 6.04 -10.29 -4.11
N LEU A 198 6.27 -9.89 -2.86
CA LEU A 198 6.89 -10.71 -1.82
C LEU A 198 6.02 -10.69 -0.56
N ALA A 199 5.60 -11.85 -0.05
CA ALA A 199 4.73 -11.92 1.13
C ALA A 199 5.44 -12.44 2.39
N LEU A 200 5.16 -11.82 3.53
CA LEU A 200 5.63 -12.27 4.84
C LEU A 200 4.94 -13.57 5.26
N CYS A 201 5.69 -14.54 5.74
CA CYS A 201 5.17 -15.87 6.07
C CYS A 201 4.47 -15.93 7.43
N GLY A 202 3.48 -15.06 7.66
CA GLY A 202 2.71 -14.95 8.92
C GLY A 202 3.57 -14.51 10.10
N THR A 203 4.40 -13.49 9.88
CA THR A 203 5.33 -12.89 10.85
C THR A 203 5.47 -11.40 10.54
N ALA A 204 5.97 -10.61 11.50
CA ALA A 204 6.49 -9.28 11.21
C ALA A 204 7.75 -9.36 10.32
N LEU A 205 8.08 -8.24 9.68
CA LEU A 205 9.36 -8.05 8.97
C LEU A 205 10.55 -8.19 9.95
N THR A 206 11.69 -8.63 9.44
CA THR A 206 12.91 -8.92 10.21
C THR A 206 14.16 -8.45 9.45
N LEU A 207 15.32 -8.46 10.11
CA LEU A 207 16.59 -8.15 9.47
C LEU A 207 17.06 -9.27 8.52
N GLU A 208 16.67 -10.52 8.78
CA GLU A 208 17.04 -11.69 7.98
C GLU A 208 16.32 -11.67 6.62
N HIS A 209 15.03 -11.31 6.57
CA HIS A 209 14.31 -11.07 5.32
C HIS A 209 15.01 -10.01 4.46
N LEU A 210 15.37 -8.88 5.07
CA LEU A 210 16.07 -7.78 4.38
C LEU A 210 17.48 -8.19 3.93
N THR A 211 18.15 -9.05 4.69
CA THR A 211 19.48 -9.55 4.36
C THR A 211 19.47 -10.54 3.19
N VAL A 212 18.50 -11.46 3.13
CA VAL A 212 18.35 -12.37 1.98
C VAL A 212 17.93 -11.62 0.72
N LEU A 213 17.02 -10.65 0.82
CA LEU A 213 16.59 -9.84 -0.32
C LEU A 213 17.72 -8.94 -0.84
N ASP A 214 18.48 -8.28 0.04
CA ASP A 214 19.65 -7.47 -0.34
C ASP A 214 20.78 -8.34 -0.94
N ALA A 215 21.03 -9.53 -0.40
CA ALA A 215 21.99 -10.49 -0.96
C ALA A 215 21.58 -10.93 -2.38
N LEU A 216 20.30 -11.25 -2.60
CA LEU A 216 19.79 -11.64 -3.92
C LEU A 216 19.90 -10.49 -4.93
N ILE A 217 19.58 -9.26 -4.53
CA ILE A 217 19.70 -8.08 -5.40
C ILE A 217 21.18 -7.85 -5.78
N ARG A 218 22.11 -7.97 -4.84
CA ARG A 218 23.56 -7.89 -5.12
C ARG A 218 24.07 -8.99 -6.04
N GLU A 219 23.49 -10.20 -5.94
CA GLU A 219 23.83 -11.35 -6.78
C GLU A 219 23.39 -11.13 -8.25
N VAL A 220 22.16 -10.64 -8.47
CA VAL A 220 21.58 -10.48 -9.81
C VAL A 220 21.79 -9.09 -10.43
N SER A 221 22.21 -8.11 -9.64
CA SER A 221 22.50 -6.73 -10.07
C SER A 221 23.78 -6.22 -9.39
N PRO A 222 24.98 -6.65 -9.86
CA PRO A 222 26.26 -6.25 -9.26
C PRO A 222 26.45 -4.73 -9.24
N GLY A 223 26.81 -4.19 -8.07
CA GLY A 223 26.92 -2.75 -7.82
C GLY A 223 25.65 -2.13 -7.22
N GLU A 224 24.52 -2.84 -7.22
CA GLU A 224 23.27 -2.40 -6.59
C GLU A 224 23.03 -3.07 -5.22
N SER A 225 21.95 -2.67 -4.57
CA SER A 225 21.52 -3.11 -3.23
C SER A 225 20.02 -2.89 -3.05
N LEU A 226 19.42 -3.44 -2.00
CA LEU A 226 18.03 -3.14 -1.62
C LEU A 226 17.80 -1.65 -1.31
N ALA A 227 18.82 -0.94 -0.81
CA ALA A 227 18.76 0.50 -0.59
C ALA A 227 18.68 1.28 -1.92
N SER A 228 19.55 0.96 -2.89
CA SER A 228 19.57 1.63 -4.21
C SER A 228 18.44 1.22 -5.14
N ARG A 229 17.94 -0.03 -5.03
CA ARG A 229 16.77 -0.54 -5.75
C ARG A 229 15.46 0.05 -5.25
N GLY A 230 15.41 0.50 -3.99
CA GLY A 230 14.19 0.88 -3.30
C GLY A 230 13.36 -0.32 -2.86
N LEU A 231 12.32 -0.03 -2.07
CA LEU A 231 11.40 -1.01 -1.50
C LEU A 231 10.02 -0.37 -1.35
N ILE A 232 8.95 -1.09 -1.71
CA ILE A 232 7.58 -0.66 -1.43
C ILE A 232 7.01 -1.50 -0.29
N LEU A 233 6.47 -0.86 0.76
CA LEU A 233 5.59 -1.52 1.72
C LEU A 233 4.13 -1.31 1.30
N ALA A 234 3.44 -2.42 1.04
CA ALA A 234 2.01 -2.49 0.80
C ALA A 234 1.36 -3.22 1.98
N VAL A 235 1.38 -2.55 3.14
CA VAL A 235 0.68 -2.98 4.35
C VAL A 235 -0.80 -2.62 4.25
N ASP A 236 -1.66 -3.36 4.95
CA ASP A 236 -3.08 -3.02 5.03
C ASP A 236 -3.25 -1.66 5.74
N PRO A 237 -4.16 -0.78 5.27
CA PRO A 237 -4.35 0.57 5.83
C PRO A 237 -5.05 0.59 7.20
N ASP A 238 -5.11 -0.54 7.90
CA ASP A 238 -5.72 -0.70 9.22
C ASP A 238 -4.74 -0.39 10.37
N ALA A 239 -5.17 -0.53 11.61
CA ALA A 239 -4.31 -0.24 12.78
C ALA A 239 -3.17 -1.26 12.97
N ALA A 240 -3.31 -2.49 12.47
CA ALA A 240 -2.31 -3.55 12.61
C ALA A 240 -1.19 -3.41 11.56
N GLY A 241 -1.55 -3.19 10.29
CA GLY A 241 -0.62 -2.97 9.19
C GLY A 241 0.19 -1.68 9.37
N ARG A 242 -0.46 -0.59 9.78
CA ARG A 242 0.22 0.68 10.08
C ARG A 242 1.15 0.58 11.30
N ALA A 243 0.74 -0.14 12.35
CA ALA A 243 1.64 -0.46 13.46
C ALA A 243 2.80 -1.41 13.04
N ALA A 244 2.61 -2.26 12.02
CA ALA A 244 3.69 -3.09 11.46
C ALA A 244 4.71 -2.25 10.68
N ALA A 245 4.26 -1.29 9.86
CA ALA A 245 5.12 -0.33 9.20
C ALA A 245 5.93 0.51 10.20
N ALA A 246 5.30 0.99 11.28
CA ALA A 246 5.98 1.73 12.35
C ALA A 246 7.07 0.89 13.05
N ARG A 247 6.84 -0.43 13.26
CA ARG A 247 7.88 -1.35 13.78
C ARG A 247 8.98 -1.65 12.76
N ALA A 248 8.69 -1.61 11.47
CA ALA A 248 9.67 -1.82 10.40
C ALA A 248 10.57 -0.58 10.16
N TRP A 249 10.10 0.62 10.48
CA TRP A 249 10.82 1.87 10.20
C TRP A 249 12.27 1.90 10.72
N PRO A 250 12.58 1.59 11.99
CA PRO A 250 13.96 1.68 12.50
C PRO A 250 14.92 0.67 11.86
N MET A 251 14.45 -0.54 11.53
CA MET A 251 15.30 -1.58 10.93
C MET A 251 15.59 -1.33 9.44
N LEU A 252 14.69 -0.66 8.73
CA LEU A 252 14.90 -0.21 7.34
C LEU A 252 15.85 0.98 7.30
N ARG A 253 15.59 1.98 8.16
CA ARG A 253 16.45 3.15 8.41
C ARG A 253 17.90 2.78 8.72
N ALA A 254 18.12 1.81 9.62
CA ALA A 254 19.46 1.34 9.99
C ALA A 254 20.24 0.65 8.86
N ARG A 255 19.61 0.42 7.69
CA ARG A 255 20.24 -0.14 6.47
C ARG A 255 20.24 0.83 5.29
N ASP A 256 19.93 2.11 5.53
CA ASP A 256 19.73 3.15 4.50
C ASP A 256 18.63 2.79 3.47
N ILE A 257 17.65 1.96 3.88
CA ILE A 257 16.50 1.61 3.04
C ILE A 257 15.40 2.63 3.31
N TRP A 258 15.02 3.37 2.27
CA TRP A 258 13.98 4.41 2.29
C TRP A 258 12.72 3.88 1.60
N PRO A 259 11.86 3.13 2.32
CA PRO A 259 10.68 2.52 1.72
C PRO A 259 9.65 3.57 1.26
N SER A 260 9.00 3.28 0.15
CA SER A 260 7.77 3.94 -0.29
C SER A 260 6.54 3.16 0.19
N HIS A 261 5.37 3.80 0.21
CA HIS A 261 4.10 3.24 0.67
C HIS A 261 3.10 3.09 -0.48
N LEU A 262 2.44 1.95 -0.57
CA LEU A 262 1.35 1.75 -1.53
C LEU A 262 0.03 2.30 -0.95
N ASN A 263 -0.36 3.50 -1.38
CA ASN A 263 -1.66 4.07 -1.02
C ASN A 263 -2.81 3.27 -1.67
N LEU A 264 -3.46 2.41 -0.87
CA LEU A 264 -4.65 1.65 -1.25
C LEU A 264 -5.94 2.35 -0.74
N PRO A 265 -7.12 2.07 -1.34
CA PRO A 265 -8.41 2.46 -0.75
C PRO A 265 -8.58 1.91 0.66
N ALA A 266 -9.29 2.66 1.53
CA ALA A 266 -9.49 2.25 2.92
C ALA A 266 -10.18 0.87 3.02
N GLY A 267 -9.49 -0.08 3.65
CA GLY A 267 -9.96 -1.46 3.82
C GLY A 267 -9.78 -2.39 2.62
N ALA A 268 -8.99 -2.01 1.60
CA ALA A 268 -8.68 -2.88 0.46
C ALA A 268 -7.21 -3.34 0.49
N ASP A 269 -6.99 -4.64 0.27
CA ASP A 269 -5.68 -5.24 0.02
C ASP A 269 -5.34 -5.22 -1.50
N PRO A 270 -4.08 -5.48 -1.93
CA PRO A 270 -3.74 -5.54 -3.35
C PRO A 270 -4.56 -6.56 -4.15
N ALA A 271 -4.96 -7.69 -3.54
CA ALA A 271 -5.82 -8.66 -4.19
C ALA A 271 -7.24 -8.15 -4.45
N ASP A 272 -7.80 -7.35 -3.54
CA ASP A 272 -9.12 -6.74 -3.71
C ASP A 272 -9.09 -5.59 -4.73
N VAL A 273 -8.01 -4.80 -4.80
CA VAL A 273 -7.82 -3.83 -5.89
C VAL A 273 -7.68 -4.52 -7.25
N LEU A 274 -6.95 -5.65 -7.32
CA LEU A 274 -6.91 -6.50 -8.52
C LEU A 274 -8.32 -7.00 -8.89
N ARG A 275 -9.08 -7.53 -7.91
CA ARG A 275 -10.42 -8.11 -8.11
C ARG A 275 -11.44 -7.07 -8.61
N HIS A 276 -11.42 -5.86 -8.06
CA HIS A 276 -12.44 -4.84 -8.32
C HIS A 276 -12.08 -3.86 -9.44
N HIS A 277 -10.79 -3.63 -9.70
CA HIS A 277 -10.32 -2.60 -10.64
C HIS A 277 -9.33 -3.12 -11.69
N GLY A 278 -8.88 -4.37 -11.57
CA GLY A 278 -8.02 -5.03 -12.55
C GLY A 278 -6.54 -4.69 -12.43
N ALA A 279 -5.70 -5.55 -13.02
CA ALA A 279 -4.24 -5.48 -12.91
C ALA A 279 -3.65 -4.15 -13.42
N GLN A 280 -4.25 -3.53 -14.44
CA GLN A 280 -3.82 -2.22 -14.95
C GLN A 280 -4.08 -1.09 -13.96
N HIS A 281 -5.15 -1.15 -13.16
CA HIS A 281 -5.40 -0.15 -12.12
C HIS A 281 -4.40 -0.30 -10.97
N LEU A 282 -4.18 -1.53 -10.50
CA LEU A 282 -3.18 -1.82 -9.45
C LEU A 282 -1.77 -1.39 -9.91
N ALA A 283 -1.42 -1.61 -11.18
CA ALA A 283 -0.17 -1.12 -11.76
C ALA A 283 -0.03 0.42 -11.73
N GLN A 284 -1.12 1.16 -11.98
CA GLN A 284 -1.09 2.61 -11.84
C GLN A 284 -0.97 3.07 -10.38
N GLN A 285 -1.52 2.32 -9.42
CA GLN A 285 -1.33 2.66 -8.00
C GLN A 285 0.09 2.35 -7.52
N LEU A 286 0.69 1.25 -7.95
CA LEU A 286 2.11 0.95 -7.70
C LEU A 286 3.03 2.05 -8.26
N GLN A 287 2.78 2.49 -9.49
CA GLN A 287 3.55 3.56 -10.11
C GLN A 287 3.44 4.93 -9.40
N ARG A 288 2.35 5.17 -8.66
CA ARG A 288 2.18 6.35 -7.78
C ARG A 288 2.75 6.10 -6.37
N GLY A 289 2.68 4.85 -5.89
CA GLY A 289 3.22 4.40 -4.62
C GLY A 289 4.73 4.58 -4.55
N GLU A 290 5.46 4.27 -5.63
CA GLU A 290 6.91 4.57 -5.76
C GLU A 290 7.28 6.00 -5.36
N ALA A 291 6.43 6.99 -5.69
CA ALA A 291 6.64 8.40 -5.40
C ALA A 291 6.11 8.86 -4.02
N THR A 292 5.65 7.94 -3.16
CA THR A 292 5.07 8.23 -1.84
C THR A 292 5.96 7.64 -0.73
N PRO A 293 6.83 8.44 -0.07
CA PRO A 293 7.65 7.94 1.04
C PRO A 293 6.83 7.41 2.21
N LEU A 294 7.20 6.26 2.77
CA LEU A 294 6.52 5.67 3.95
C LEU A 294 6.51 6.61 5.15
N LEU A 295 7.55 7.44 5.28
CA LEU A 295 7.65 8.47 6.30
C LEU A 295 6.43 9.41 6.36
N HIS A 296 5.77 9.69 5.22
CA HIS A 296 4.57 10.54 5.22
C HIS A 296 3.41 9.84 5.95
N ALA A 297 3.10 8.59 5.60
CA ALA A 297 2.06 7.82 6.27
C ALA A 297 2.36 7.62 7.78
N LEU A 298 3.62 7.39 8.13
CA LEU A 298 4.04 7.28 9.54
C LEU A 298 3.89 8.61 10.31
N LEU A 299 4.17 9.76 9.68
CA LEU A 299 3.97 11.08 10.28
C LEU A 299 2.48 11.39 10.46
N ASP A 300 1.64 11.05 9.48
CA ASP A 300 0.18 11.20 9.57
C ASP A 300 -0.37 10.36 10.75
N ASP A 301 -0.01 9.08 10.85
CA ASP A 301 -0.40 8.21 11.97
C ASP A 301 0.12 8.69 13.33
N ALA A 302 1.38 9.10 13.41
CA ALA A 302 2.01 9.52 14.66
C ALA A 302 1.48 10.87 15.17
N THR A 303 0.93 11.72 14.28
CA THR A 303 0.36 13.02 14.66
C THR A 303 -1.16 13.00 14.84
N ALA A 304 -1.88 12.09 14.16
CA ALA A 304 -3.35 11.99 14.17
C ALA A 304 -4.01 12.11 15.58
N PRO A 305 -3.53 11.46 16.66
CA PRO A 305 -4.16 11.55 18.00
C PRO A 305 -4.19 12.96 18.62
N PHE A 306 -3.46 13.91 18.05
CA PHE A 306 -3.30 15.28 18.54
C PHE A 306 -3.98 16.33 17.65
N LEU A 307 -4.38 15.97 16.42
CA LEU A 307 -4.86 16.94 15.41
C LEU A 307 -6.19 17.62 15.82
N ASP A 308 -7.12 16.88 16.44
CA ASP A 308 -8.40 17.42 16.93
C ASP A 308 -8.23 18.59 17.92
N ARG A 309 -7.08 18.66 18.59
CA ARG A 309 -6.75 19.66 19.61
C ARG A 309 -5.51 20.47 19.24
N ILE A 310 -5.13 20.55 17.96
CA ILE A 310 -3.90 21.21 17.51
C ILE A 310 -3.84 22.74 17.78
N ALA A 311 -4.94 23.35 18.23
CA ALA A 311 -4.95 24.72 18.77
C ALA A 311 -4.31 24.81 20.19
N GLU A 312 -4.23 23.70 20.92
CA GLU A 312 -3.68 23.62 22.28
C GLU A 312 -2.16 23.39 22.25
N VAL A 313 -1.40 24.19 23.00
CA VAL A 313 0.06 24.07 23.09
C VAL A 313 0.53 22.66 23.52
N PRO A 314 -0.09 21.95 24.50
CA PRO A 314 0.28 20.57 24.82
C PRO A 314 0.14 19.61 23.62
N SER A 315 -0.94 19.74 22.84
CA SER A 315 -1.20 18.90 21.67
C SER A 315 -0.23 19.22 20.51
N GLN A 316 0.12 20.49 20.31
CA GLN A 316 1.19 20.91 19.38
C GLN A 316 2.55 20.30 19.77
N VAL A 317 2.93 20.40 21.05
CA VAL A 317 4.20 19.83 21.55
C VAL A 317 4.21 18.31 21.44
N ALA A 318 3.07 17.64 21.66
CA ALA A 318 2.96 16.20 21.50
C ALA A 318 3.09 15.76 20.03
N ALA A 319 2.39 16.42 19.10
CA ALA A 319 2.51 16.15 17.66
C ALA A 319 3.94 16.38 17.15
N VAL A 320 4.58 17.50 17.55
CA VAL A 320 5.98 17.79 17.18
C VAL A 320 6.92 16.74 17.75
N ARG A 321 6.74 16.29 19.01
CA ARG A 321 7.57 15.21 19.59
C ARG A 321 7.40 13.88 18.84
N ALA A 322 6.18 13.52 18.46
CA ALA A 322 5.90 12.31 17.70
C ALA A 322 6.55 12.36 16.30
N ALA A 323 6.44 13.50 15.61
CA ALA A 323 7.10 13.72 14.32
C ALA A 323 8.63 13.71 14.44
N VAL A 324 9.20 14.37 15.45
CA VAL A 324 10.65 14.39 15.70
C VAL A 324 11.19 13.00 16.05
N ALA A 325 10.42 12.13 16.73
CA ALA A 325 10.83 10.75 16.98
C ALA A 325 10.95 9.90 15.70
N LEU A 326 10.21 10.24 14.64
CA LEU A 326 10.36 9.62 13.31
C LEU A 326 11.45 10.27 12.47
N LEU A 327 11.68 11.57 12.64
CA LEU A 327 12.63 12.38 11.86
C LEU A 327 14.06 12.40 12.40
N ALA A 328 14.26 12.16 13.70
CA ALA A 328 15.59 11.93 14.27
C ALA A 328 16.27 10.79 13.51
N ASP A 329 17.53 10.99 13.14
CA ASP A 329 18.35 10.11 12.28
C ASP A 329 17.78 9.85 10.87
N THR A 330 16.89 10.71 10.36
CA THR A 330 16.72 10.89 8.91
C THR A 330 17.85 11.80 8.40
N PRO A 331 18.64 11.39 7.40
CA PRO A 331 19.58 12.31 6.75
C PRO A 331 18.74 13.42 6.12
N LEU A 332 18.96 14.66 6.58
CA LEU A 332 18.24 15.81 6.07
C LEU A 332 18.55 15.96 4.58
N ILE A 333 17.59 15.60 3.72
CA ILE A 333 17.67 15.84 2.29
C ILE A 333 17.74 17.37 2.12
N THR A 334 18.93 17.88 1.79
CA THR A 334 19.27 19.31 1.74
C THR A 334 18.67 20.02 0.51
N SER A 335 17.44 19.64 0.14
CA SER A 335 16.66 20.19 -0.95
C SER A 335 15.19 20.40 -0.57
N LEU A 336 14.92 20.79 0.68
CA LEU A 336 13.76 21.64 0.97
C LEU A 336 13.96 23.00 0.28
N GLN A 337 13.76 23.02 -1.03
CA GLN A 337 13.53 24.24 -1.78
C GLN A 337 12.20 24.83 -1.33
N VAL A 338 12.25 25.61 -0.25
CA VAL A 338 11.14 26.48 0.13
C VAL A 338 10.83 27.35 -1.08
N PRO A 339 9.63 27.25 -1.69
CA PRO A 339 9.32 28.05 -2.86
C PRO A 339 9.43 29.53 -2.46
N PRO A 340 10.09 30.38 -3.26
CA PRO A 340 10.28 31.78 -2.91
C PRO A 340 8.92 32.42 -2.67
N ALA A 341 8.75 33.05 -1.50
CA ALA A 341 7.46 33.57 -1.06
C ALA A 341 6.91 34.53 -2.12
N SER A 342 5.73 34.21 -2.67
CA SER A 342 5.09 35.01 -3.71
C SER A 342 5.03 36.48 -3.27
N PRO A 343 5.54 37.43 -4.07
CA PRO A 343 5.60 38.83 -3.66
C PRO A 343 4.19 39.32 -3.33
N GLN A 344 4.01 39.81 -2.11
CA GLN A 344 2.76 40.44 -1.71
C GLN A 344 2.51 41.65 -2.62
N PRO A 345 1.29 41.82 -3.16
CA PRO A 345 0.98 43.05 -3.90
C PRO A 345 1.13 44.25 -2.96
N PRO A 346 1.70 45.38 -3.44
CA PRO A 346 1.89 46.56 -2.61
C PRO A 346 0.54 47.06 -2.08
N ALA A 347 0.50 47.43 -0.80
CA ALA A 347 -0.72 47.89 -0.15
C ALA A 347 -1.25 49.15 -0.86
N SER A 348 -2.51 49.11 -1.31
CA SER A 348 -3.15 50.21 -2.04
C SER A 348 -3.45 51.39 -1.10
N THR A 349 -2.50 52.32 -0.98
CA THR A 349 -2.71 53.60 -0.30
C THR A 349 -3.73 54.43 -1.06
N SER A 350 -4.93 54.58 -0.51
CA SER A 350 -6.00 55.40 -1.07
C SER A 350 -5.67 56.90 -0.96
N ALA A 351 -5.15 57.48 -2.04
CA ALA A 351 -4.93 58.92 -2.15
C ALA A 351 -6.03 59.55 -3.04
N SER A 352 -6.95 60.29 -2.43
CA SER A 352 -8.05 60.95 -3.14
C SER A 352 -7.71 62.38 -3.54
N SER A 353 -7.72 62.68 -4.85
CA SER A 353 -7.93 64.04 -5.39
C SER A 353 -8.34 63.99 -6.87
N PRO A 354 -9.13 64.97 -7.38
CA PRO A 354 -9.78 64.87 -8.69
C PRO A 354 -9.13 65.74 -9.78
N THR A 355 -9.34 65.38 -11.06
CA THR A 355 -9.48 66.36 -12.17
C THR A 355 -10.19 65.76 -13.38
N ASN A 356 -10.83 66.60 -14.19
CA ASN A 356 -11.52 66.21 -15.44
C ASN A 356 -10.56 66.13 -16.63
N SER A 357 -10.80 65.18 -17.55
CA SER A 357 -10.79 65.44 -19.01
C SER A 357 -11.33 64.24 -19.80
N SER A 358 -12.03 64.51 -20.91
CA SER A 358 -12.60 63.49 -21.81
C SER A 358 -11.59 63.07 -22.89
N PRO A 359 -11.74 61.86 -23.51
CA PRO A 359 -10.71 61.29 -24.39
C PRO A 359 -10.88 61.66 -25.88
N PRO A 360 -9.79 61.63 -26.66
CA PRO A 360 -9.83 61.43 -28.11
C PRO A 360 -9.77 59.94 -28.50
N THR A 361 -10.30 59.61 -29.68
CA THR A 361 -10.32 58.27 -30.29
C THR A 361 -9.03 57.95 -31.09
N PRO A 362 -8.76 56.68 -31.46
CA PRO A 362 -7.48 56.27 -32.05
C PRO A 362 -7.39 56.42 -33.58
N ASP A 363 -6.18 56.69 -34.07
CA ASP A 363 -5.80 56.60 -35.49
C ASP A 363 -4.92 55.36 -35.77
N CYS A 364 -5.10 54.73 -36.93
CA CYS A 364 -4.26 53.63 -37.41
C CYS A 364 -4.41 53.37 -38.94
N PRO A 365 -3.35 53.59 -39.75
CA PRO A 365 -3.10 52.94 -41.04
C PRO A 365 -2.13 51.75 -40.84
N SER A 366 -2.30 50.54 -41.41
CA SER A 366 -2.39 50.14 -42.83
C SER A 366 -1.11 50.47 -43.62
N THR A 367 -0.56 49.67 -44.55
CA THR A 367 -1.01 48.56 -45.44
C THR A 367 0.17 47.53 -45.64
N ASP A 368 0.15 46.33 -46.24
CA ASP A 368 -0.85 45.30 -46.62
C ASP A 368 -0.15 43.90 -46.82
N PRO A 369 -0.29 43.10 -47.92
CA PRO A 369 -1.35 42.09 -48.08
C PRO A 369 -0.89 40.64 -48.36
N VAL A 370 -1.76 39.66 -48.04
CA VAL A 370 -1.98 38.46 -48.90
C VAL A 370 -3.49 38.10 -48.93
N LEU A 371 -3.97 37.66 -50.10
CA LEU A 371 -5.37 37.32 -50.46
C LEU A 371 -5.67 35.82 -50.15
N ARG A 372 -6.90 35.25 -50.15
CA ARG A 372 -8.27 35.66 -50.55
C ARG A 372 -9.35 34.69 -50.00
N GLY A 373 -10.59 35.16 -49.78
CA GLY A 373 -11.84 34.36 -49.72
C GLY A 373 -12.18 33.68 -48.37
N PHE A 374 -13.28 33.98 -47.64
CA PHE A 374 -14.74 33.85 -47.91
C PHE A 374 -15.26 32.38 -47.97
N ASN A 375 -16.33 31.97 -47.26
CA ASN A 375 -17.12 32.68 -46.21
C ASN A 375 -17.99 31.73 -45.32
N ARG A 376 -18.24 32.14 -44.07
CA ARG A 376 -19.43 31.92 -43.19
C ARG A 376 -20.21 30.56 -43.10
N ALA A 377 -20.11 29.98 -41.89
CA ALA A 377 -21.20 29.89 -40.87
C ALA A 377 -22.20 28.69 -40.79
N HIS A 378 -22.86 28.66 -39.62
CA HIS A 378 -24.01 27.85 -39.14
C HIS A 378 -23.79 26.42 -38.57
N HIS A 379 -23.84 26.34 -37.23
CA HIS A 379 -24.81 25.61 -36.40
C HIS A 379 -25.26 24.15 -36.69
N MET A 380 -25.46 23.43 -35.57
CA MET A 380 -26.35 22.27 -35.33
C MET A 380 -25.91 20.84 -35.70
N LEU A 381 -25.86 20.01 -34.63
CA LEU A 381 -26.56 18.73 -34.46
C LEU A 381 -26.76 17.80 -35.69
N ARG A 382 -26.07 16.66 -35.67
CA ARG A 382 -26.58 15.35 -36.11
C ARG A 382 -26.24 14.34 -35.02
N LEU A 383 -27.14 13.52 -34.46
CA LEU A 383 -28.15 12.60 -35.02
C LEU A 383 -27.55 11.33 -35.63
N CYS A 384 -27.95 10.19 -35.05
CA CYS A 384 -27.73 8.85 -35.59
C CYS A 384 -28.61 8.59 -36.82
N PRO A 385 -28.22 7.69 -37.73
CA PRO A 385 -29.13 7.11 -38.71
C PRO A 385 -29.99 6.01 -38.08
N ALA A 386 -31.21 5.84 -38.58
CA ALA A 386 -32.07 4.68 -38.36
C ALA A 386 -32.72 4.28 -39.70
N GLY A 387 -33.04 2.99 -39.88
CA GLY A 387 -33.69 2.51 -41.09
C GLY A 387 -34.12 1.05 -40.98
N GLY A 388 -35.42 0.78 -41.15
CA GLY A 388 -36.03 -0.55 -41.08
C GLY A 388 -37.36 -0.54 -40.32
N SER A 389 -38.48 -0.76 -41.03
CA SER A 389 -39.85 -0.84 -40.48
C SER A 389 -40.87 -1.22 -41.57
N PRO A 390 -42.10 -1.68 -41.23
CA PRO A 390 -42.54 -2.34 -40.00
C PRO A 390 -42.84 -3.82 -40.36
N PRO A 391 -44.08 -4.37 -40.58
CA PRO A 391 -45.44 -4.03 -40.16
C PRO A 391 -45.98 -4.97 -39.05
N GLY A 392 -47.06 -4.53 -38.36
CA GLY A 392 -47.83 -5.35 -37.41
C GLY A 392 -48.86 -4.50 -36.66
N HIS A 393 -50.10 -4.96 -36.53
CA HIS A 393 -51.23 -4.15 -36.03
C HIS A 393 -51.51 -4.30 -34.53
N GLY A 394 -52.01 -3.24 -33.89
CA GLY A 394 -52.61 -3.27 -32.55
C GLY A 394 -53.00 -1.86 -32.06
N VAL A 395 -54.27 -1.65 -31.69
CA VAL A 395 -54.82 -0.33 -31.29
C VAL A 395 -55.73 -0.48 -30.06
N ALA A 396 -55.44 0.26 -28.99
CA ALA A 396 -56.41 0.85 -28.04
C ALA A 396 -55.69 1.63 -26.90
N PRO A 397 -56.24 2.75 -26.38
CA PRO A 397 -55.68 3.50 -25.24
C PRO A 397 -56.47 3.30 -23.93
N VAL A 398 -55.88 3.68 -22.78
CA VAL A 398 -56.57 3.89 -21.50
C VAL A 398 -56.11 5.22 -20.87
N THR A 399 -56.98 5.85 -20.10
CA THR A 399 -56.96 7.29 -19.74
C THR A 399 -56.37 7.63 -18.37
N CYS A 400 -56.05 8.92 -18.17
CA CYS A 400 -55.63 9.48 -16.89
C CYS A 400 -56.77 9.54 -15.85
N GLN A 401 -56.43 9.43 -14.57
CA GLN A 401 -57.18 10.02 -13.45
C GLN A 401 -56.22 10.77 -12.49
N ARG A 402 -56.77 11.62 -11.63
CA ARG A 402 -56.03 12.48 -10.66
C ARG A 402 -56.54 12.26 -9.24
N GLY A 403 -55.64 12.43 -8.25
CA GLY A 403 -55.98 12.54 -6.82
C GLY A 403 -55.51 11.34 -5.97
N ALA A 404 -55.13 11.49 -4.69
CA ALA A 404 -54.96 12.74 -3.92
C ALA A 404 -53.99 12.60 -2.72
N ALA A 405 -53.39 13.73 -2.33
CA ALA A 405 -52.83 14.13 -1.03
C ALA A 405 -52.28 13.13 0.03
N GLY A 406 -50.94 13.12 0.19
CA GLY A 406 -50.24 13.13 1.50
C GLY A 406 -50.13 11.81 2.30
N PRO A 407 -49.37 11.80 3.44
CA PRO A 407 -48.63 12.89 4.07
C PRO A 407 -47.09 12.79 3.92
N LEU A 408 -46.35 13.67 4.62
CA LEU A 408 -44.89 13.79 4.58
C LEU A 408 -44.15 12.75 5.46
N GLY A 409 -43.02 12.25 4.97
CA GLY A 409 -42.00 11.53 5.75
C GLY A 409 -40.65 12.26 5.71
N PRO A 410 -39.74 12.04 6.68
CA PRO A 410 -38.53 12.83 6.83
C PRO A 410 -37.47 12.50 5.76
N VAL A 411 -37.00 13.52 5.03
CA VAL A 411 -35.86 13.39 4.12
C VAL A 411 -34.55 13.47 4.92
N VAL A 412 -33.83 12.36 4.98
CA VAL A 412 -32.44 12.34 5.46
C VAL A 412 -31.54 12.96 4.37
N PRO A 413 -30.78 14.03 4.65
CA PRO A 413 -29.98 14.68 3.62
C PRO A 413 -28.73 13.86 3.27
N MET A 414 -28.50 13.66 1.97
CA MET A 414 -27.19 13.23 1.45
C MET A 414 -26.11 14.20 1.93
N TRP A 415 -25.10 13.68 2.66
CA TRP A 415 -23.85 14.40 2.90
C TRP A 415 -22.76 13.83 1.98
N ALA A 416 -22.36 14.65 1.01
CA ALA A 416 -21.24 14.33 0.13
C ALA A 416 -19.92 14.59 0.88
N SER A 417 -19.21 13.53 1.27
CA SER A 417 -17.88 13.61 1.88
C SER A 417 -16.86 14.17 0.89
N ARG A 418 -16.74 15.50 0.84
CA ARG A 418 -15.67 16.20 0.13
C ARG A 418 -14.36 16.01 0.88
N ALA A 419 -13.44 15.24 0.30
CA ALA A 419 -12.03 15.40 0.62
C ALA A 419 -11.59 16.83 0.26
N LEU A 420 -10.96 17.53 1.22
CA LEU A 420 -10.36 18.85 1.01
C LEU A 420 -8.83 18.72 1.12
N PRO A 421 -8.05 19.21 0.15
CA PRO A 421 -6.60 19.25 0.27
C PRO A 421 -6.17 20.32 1.28
N PHE A 422 -5.08 20.04 2.01
CA PHE A 422 -4.60 20.87 3.12
C PHE A 422 -3.93 22.17 2.63
N ALA A 423 -4.73 23.24 2.42
CA ALA A 423 -4.20 24.52 1.91
C ALA A 423 -5.04 25.76 2.30
N ARG A 424 -5.20 26.06 3.61
CA ARG A 424 -5.42 27.42 4.21
C ARG A 424 -5.85 27.38 5.69
N VAL A 425 -4.92 27.54 6.64
CA VAL A 425 -5.24 28.01 8.02
C VAL A 425 -4.08 28.82 8.64
N VAL A 426 -3.69 29.98 8.06
CA VAL A 426 -3.04 31.09 8.82
C VAL A 426 -3.33 32.44 8.12
N HIS A 427 -4.50 33.05 8.37
CA HIS A 427 -4.65 34.53 8.28
C HIS A 427 -6.01 35.02 8.83
N MET A 428 -6.05 35.42 10.10
CA MET A 428 -6.92 36.46 10.68
C MET A 428 -6.40 36.81 12.09
N GLY A 429 -6.63 38.05 12.56
CA GLY A 429 -6.46 38.43 13.97
C GLY A 429 -5.12 39.10 14.36
N THR A 430 -4.87 40.33 13.89
CA THR A 430 -3.74 41.15 14.33
C THR A 430 -4.02 41.87 15.66
N ARG A 431 -3.24 41.56 16.71
CA ARG A 431 -2.82 42.44 17.84
C ARG A 431 -2.00 41.65 18.86
N GLY A 432 -0.72 42.01 19.07
CA GLY A 432 0.15 41.35 20.07
C GLY A 432 1.59 41.12 19.61
N THR A 433 2.29 42.18 19.19
CA THR A 433 3.67 42.10 18.68
C THR A 433 4.72 42.17 19.80
N LEU A 434 5.96 41.75 19.50
CA LEU A 434 7.20 41.95 20.28
C LEU A 434 7.40 41.07 21.54
N ALA A 435 7.90 39.83 21.34
CA ALA A 435 8.64 39.08 22.37
C ALA A 435 9.57 37.97 21.81
N THR A 436 9.16 37.26 20.76
CA THR A 436 9.67 35.89 20.47
C THR A 436 10.72 35.76 19.35
N GLN A 437 11.07 36.83 18.62
CA GLN A 437 12.04 36.73 17.51
C GLN A 437 13.51 36.62 17.94
N GLY A 438 13.84 36.79 19.22
CA GLY A 438 15.24 36.78 19.70
C GLY A 438 15.92 35.41 19.82
N TRP A 439 15.18 34.30 19.88
CA TRP A 439 15.72 33.00 20.32
C TRP A 439 16.09 32.00 19.20
N LEU A 440 15.62 32.20 17.96
CA LEU A 440 15.86 31.25 16.86
C LEU A 440 17.14 31.52 16.04
N ALA A 441 17.80 32.66 16.24
CA ALA A 441 19.02 33.02 15.50
C ALA A 441 20.32 32.43 16.10
N ALA A 442 20.31 32.06 17.38
CA ALA A 442 21.52 31.70 18.12
C ALA A 442 21.99 30.23 17.91
N ALA A 443 21.13 29.35 17.42
CA ALA A 443 21.45 27.92 17.25
C ALA A 443 22.19 27.60 15.92
N ALA A 444 22.26 28.55 14.98
CA ALA A 444 22.76 28.32 13.63
C ALA A 444 24.27 28.64 13.44
N THR A 445 24.95 29.20 14.44
CA THR A 445 26.35 29.62 14.35
C THR A 445 27.18 29.02 15.48
N GLY A 446 27.79 27.86 15.21
CA GLY A 446 28.62 27.13 16.17
C GLY A 446 29.86 27.90 16.63
N ARG A 447 29.76 28.65 17.73
CA ARG A 447 30.88 29.27 18.44
C ARG A 447 30.70 29.14 19.96
N LEU A 448 31.00 27.96 20.49
CA LEU A 448 31.28 27.81 21.92
C LEU A 448 32.68 28.36 22.21
N SER A 449 32.76 29.43 22.99
CA SER A 449 33.95 29.85 23.71
C SER A 449 33.55 30.19 25.14
N ALA A 450 34.42 29.89 26.10
CA ALA A 450 34.04 29.86 27.50
C ALA A 450 33.97 31.26 28.15
N CYS A 451 33.02 31.43 29.06
CA CYS A 451 33.10 32.38 30.16
C CYS A 451 32.29 31.86 31.35
N ALA A 452 32.97 31.31 32.36
CA ALA A 452 32.36 30.99 33.63
C ALA A 452 32.41 32.24 34.53
N GLY A 453 31.25 32.72 34.98
CA GLY A 453 31.12 33.90 35.84
C GLY A 453 30.00 33.70 36.85
N ALA A 454 30.32 33.83 38.14
CA ALA A 454 29.41 33.45 39.22
C ALA A 454 28.30 34.49 39.48
N CYS A 455 27.14 34.00 39.91
CA CYS A 455 26.17 34.75 40.70
C CYS A 455 25.49 33.80 41.68
N ALA A 456 25.48 34.15 42.97
CA ALA A 456 24.92 33.34 44.06
C ALA A 456 23.52 33.85 44.47
N PRO A 457 22.64 32.98 45.01
CA PRO A 457 21.31 33.40 45.49
C PRO A 457 21.41 34.14 46.84
N GLY A 458 20.64 35.23 46.97
CA GLY A 458 20.49 35.97 48.23
C GLY A 458 19.57 35.28 49.25
N PRO A 459 19.61 35.71 50.53
CA PRO A 459 18.90 35.03 51.62
C PRO A 459 17.39 35.34 51.68
N ALA A 460 16.60 34.38 52.17
CA ALA A 460 15.17 34.53 52.42
C ALA A 460 14.89 35.13 53.83
N PRO A 461 13.79 35.90 54.01
CA PRO A 461 13.42 36.46 55.32
C PRO A 461 12.82 35.40 56.27
N ALA A 462 13.03 35.60 57.58
CA ALA A 462 12.64 34.65 58.62
C ALA A 462 11.17 34.79 59.10
N ALA A 463 10.60 33.69 59.59
CA ALA A 463 9.25 33.64 60.17
C ALA A 463 9.26 33.75 61.72
N PRO A 464 8.22 34.34 62.35
CA PRO A 464 8.13 34.48 63.81
C PRO A 464 7.51 33.26 64.52
N HIS A 465 8.07 32.86 65.66
CA HIS A 465 7.54 31.80 66.52
C HIS A 465 6.41 32.26 67.47
N ARG A 466 5.32 31.48 67.53
CA ARG A 466 4.59 31.09 68.77
C ARG A 466 4.16 29.63 68.62
N ARG A 467 4.68 28.68 69.42
CA ARG A 467 4.25 28.33 70.79
C ARG A 467 2.72 28.09 70.86
N GLY A 468 2.32 26.82 70.89
CA GLY A 468 0.91 26.41 70.89
C GLY A 468 0.44 25.84 72.23
N ARG A 469 -0.60 25.02 72.15
CA ARG A 469 -0.90 23.92 73.06
C ARG A 469 -1.66 22.83 72.32
#